data_AF-A0A094ZYU6-F1
#
_entry.id   AF-A0A094ZYU6-F1
#
_cell.length_a   1.000
_cell.length_b   1.000
_cell.length_c   1.000
_cell.angle_alpha   90.00
_cell.angle_beta   90.00
_cell.angle_gamma   90.00
#
_symmetry.space_group_name_H-M   'P 1'
#
loop_
_entity.id
_entity.type
_entity.pdbx_description
1 polymer ?
#
loop_
_entity_poly.entity_id
_entity_poly.type
_entity_poly.pdbx_seq_one_letter_code
_entity_poly.pdbx_strand_id
1 'polypeptide(L)'
;MYSTMFIFRKHEFEKHGRCATEDPAIKNQHGYFKFGIDLMKKLNLLETLMKNNITPHDSKQYETTNLQSVLKKEFGYNGSLKCTEIRKKPNVRRLEEVRICLNVSHNYTDCPTPGNCLNKFIFP
;
A
#
# COMPACT_ATOMS: atom_id res chain seq x y z
N MET A 1 19.15 11.70 6.53
CA MET A 1 20.01 10.69 5.88
C MET A 1 19.17 10.00 4.82
N TYR A 2 19.37 10.32 3.54
CA TYR A 2 18.60 9.69 2.47
C TYR A 2 19.03 8.23 2.35
N SER A 3 18.09 7.29 2.52
CA SER A 3 18.35 5.88 2.25
C SER A 3 18.55 5.71 0.74
N THR A 4 19.69 5.18 0.32
CA THR A 4 19.91 4.89 -1.10
C THR A 4 18.98 3.75 -1.53
N MET A 5 18.61 3.73 -2.82
CA MET A 5 17.81 2.64 -3.39
C MET A 5 18.39 1.25 -3.07
N PHE A 6 19.72 1.14 -3.03
CA PHE A 6 20.41 -0.09 -2.67
C PHE A 6 20.17 -0.50 -1.21
N ILE A 7 20.34 0.42 -0.25
CA ILE A 7 20.11 0.15 1.18
C ILE A 7 18.66 -0.27 1.41
N PHE A 8 17.71 0.45 0.80
CA PHE A 8 16.29 0.11 0.89
C PHE A 8 16.01 -1.29 0.34
N ARG A 9 16.42 -1.60 -0.89
CA ARG A 9 16.19 -2.93 -1.48
C ARG A 9 16.86 -4.04 -0.69
N LYS A 10 18.08 -3.81 -0.20
CA LYS A 10 18.78 -4.77 0.66
C LYS A 10 17.96 -5.07 1.92
N HIS A 11 17.48 -4.03 2.61
CA HIS A 11 16.64 -4.18 3.80
C HIS A 11 15.38 -4.98 3.51
N GLU A 12 14.64 -4.60 2.46
CA GLU A 12 13.39 -5.28 2.09
C GLU A 12 13.61 -6.75 1.76
N PHE A 13 14.68 -7.09 1.03
CA PHE A 13 14.96 -8.49 0.71
C PHE A 13 15.43 -9.28 1.94
N GLU A 14 16.37 -8.74 2.72
CA GLU A 14 16.91 -9.46 3.89
C GLU A 14 15.85 -9.66 4.99
N LYS A 15 14.96 -8.69 5.18
CA LYS A 15 13.94 -8.74 6.24
C LYS A 15 12.65 -9.43 5.81
N HIS A 16 12.24 -9.28 4.54
CA HIS A 16 10.94 -9.76 4.06
C HIS A 16 11.07 -10.75 2.91
N GLY A 17 11.91 -10.44 1.91
CA GLY A 17 12.06 -11.25 0.71
C GLY A 17 12.59 -12.66 0.95
N ARG A 18 13.47 -12.89 1.94
CA ARG A 18 13.96 -14.24 2.28
C ARG A 18 12.83 -15.19 2.68
N CYS A 19 11.88 -14.76 3.52
CA CYS A 19 10.70 -15.56 3.87
C CYS A 19 9.82 -15.82 2.64
N ALA A 20 9.69 -14.84 1.75
CA ALA A 20 8.93 -15.02 0.52
C ALA A 20 9.54 -16.08 -0.43
N THR A 21 10.82 -16.45 -0.24
CA THR A 21 11.44 -17.52 -1.06
C THR A 21 10.99 -18.94 -0.74
N GLU A 22 10.21 -19.11 0.32
CA GLU A 22 9.49 -20.36 0.59
C GLU A 22 8.34 -20.58 -0.41
N ASP A 23 7.85 -19.52 -1.06
CA ASP A 23 6.84 -19.62 -2.11
C ASP A 23 7.46 -20.21 -3.40
N PRO A 24 6.87 -21.27 -3.98
CA PRO A 24 7.39 -21.90 -5.20
C PRO A 24 7.50 -20.97 -6.42
N ALA A 25 6.73 -19.88 -6.47
CA ALA A 25 6.76 -18.89 -7.54
C ALA A 25 7.84 -17.81 -7.32
N ILE A 26 8.32 -17.60 -6.09
CA ILE A 26 9.24 -16.50 -5.72
C ILE A 26 10.58 -17.06 -5.26
N LYS A 27 11.30 -17.77 -6.13
CA LYS A 27 12.45 -18.61 -5.72
C LYS A 27 13.72 -17.86 -5.27
N ASN A 28 13.85 -16.57 -5.52
CA ASN A 28 15.08 -15.80 -5.24
C ASN A 28 14.84 -14.29 -5.19
N GLN A 29 15.90 -13.51 -4.92
CA GLN A 29 15.86 -12.04 -4.89
C GLN A 29 15.29 -11.41 -6.16
N HIS A 30 15.67 -11.92 -7.34
CA HIS A 30 15.12 -11.42 -8.60
C HIS A 30 13.62 -11.67 -8.68
N GLY A 31 13.16 -12.88 -8.33
CA GLY A 31 11.75 -13.24 -8.27
C GLY A 31 10.95 -12.34 -7.32
N TYR A 32 11.48 -12.05 -6.12
CA TYR A 32 10.83 -11.19 -5.13
C TYR A 32 10.56 -9.78 -5.67
N PHE A 33 11.58 -9.13 -6.22
CA PHE A 33 11.42 -7.78 -6.78
C PHE A 33 10.59 -7.78 -8.06
N LYS A 34 10.75 -8.79 -8.92
CA LYS A 34 9.94 -8.93 -10.13
C LYS A 34 8.46 -9.06 -9.78
N PHE A 35 8.12 -9.94 -8.85
CA PHE A 35 6.74 -10.15 -8.38
C PHE A 35 6.14 -8.85 -7.84
N GLY A 36 6.84 -8.15 -6.94
CA GLY A 36 6.36 -6.89 -6.37
C GLY A 36 6.17 -5.78 -7.42
N ILE A 37 7.08 -5.66 -8.39
CA ILE A 37 6.98 -4.68 -9.47
C ILE A 37 5.82 -5.02 -10.42
N ASP A 38 5.66 -6.29 -10.80
CA ASP A 38 4.58 -6.72 -11.69
C ASP A 38 3.21 -6.53 -11.01
N LEU A 39 3.11 -6.82 -9.71
CA LEU A 39 1.92 -6.55 -8.91
C LEU A 39 1.60 -5.05 -8.85
N MET A 40 2.60 -4.20 -8.60
CA MET A 40 2.44 -2.74 -8.58
C MET A 40 1.88 -2.21 -9.92
N LYS A 41 2.43 -2.68 -11.04
CA LYS A 41 1.95 -2.31 -12.39
C LYS A 41 0.53 -2.77 -12.64
N LYS A 42 0.20 -4.00 -12.24
CA LYS A 42 -1.16 -4.57 -12.38
C LYS A 42 -2.18 -3.81 -11.55
N LEU A 43 -1.85 -3.47 -10.31
CA LEU A 43 -2.73 -2.72 -9.41
C LEU A 43 -3.03 -1.32 -9.93
N ASN A 44 -2.02 -0.65 -10.49
CA ASN A 44 -2.10 0.72 -11.00
C ASN A 44 -2.83 1.68 -10.03
N LEU A 45 -2.49 1.54 -8.74
CA LEU A 45 -3.31 2.03 -7.64
C LEU A 45 -3.54 3.54 -7.70
N LEU A 46 -2.52 4.33 -8.05
CA LEU A 46 -2.64 5.79 -8.12
C LEU A 46 -3.68 6.21 -9.17
N GLU A 47 -3.60 5.67 -10.39
CA GLU A 47 -4.57 5.98 -11.44
C GLU A 47 -5.98 5.54 -11.05
N THR A 48 -6.12 4.38 -10.41
CA THR A 48 -7.40 3.86 -9.90
C THR A 48 -8.02 4.80 -8.86
N LEU A 49 -7.21 5.33 -7.94
CA LEU A 49 -7.65 6.32 -6.95
C LEU A 49 -8.07 7.64 -7.63
N MET A 50 -7.27 8.13 -8.58
CA MET A 50 -7.56 9.36 -9.30
C MET A 50 -8.85 9.26 -10.12
N LYS A 51 -9.10 8.13 -10.79
CA LYS A 51 -10.37 7.84 -11.51
C LYS A 51 -11.59 7.85 -10.60
N ASN A 52 -11.41 7.55 -9.33
CA ASN A 52 -12.45 7.60 -8.30
C ASN A 52 -12.39 8.90 -7.47
N ASN A 53 -11.84 9.99 -8.02
CA ASN A 53 -11.78 11.33 -7.43
C ASN A 53 -10.96 11.46 -6.12
N ILE A 54 -10.05 10.51 -5.87
CA ILE A 54 -9.07 10.56 -4.78
C ILE A 54 -7.71 10.90 -5.39
N THR A 55 -7.42 12.20 -5.49
CA THR A 55 -6.20 12.71 -6.12
C THR A 55 -5.24 13.31 -5.07
N PRO A 56 -3.92 13.30 -5.34
CA PRO A 56 -2.97 14.01 -4.49
C PRO A 56 -3.35 15.49 -4.30
N HIS A 57 -3.33 15.98 -3.07
CA HIS A 57 -3.67 17.33 -2.65
C HIS A 57 -3.21 17.62 -1.21
N ASP A 58 -2.55 18.75 -1.00
CA ASP A 58 -1.93 19.13 0.28
C ASP A 58 -2.90 19.36 1.46
N SER A 59 -4.12 19.83 1.20
CA SER A 59 -5.10 20.22 2.23
C SER A 59 -6.47 19.56 2.11
N LYS A 60 -6.84 19.00 0.95
CA LYS A 60 -8.13 18.34 0.76
C LYS A 60 -8.18 17.07 1.62
N GLN A 61 -9.24 16.95 2.41
CA GLN A 61 -9.48 15.77 3.23
C GLN A 61 -10.39 14.79 2.51
N TYR A 62 -10.05 13.52 2.61
CA TYR A 62 -10.82 12.39 2.10
C TYR A 62 -11.32 11.57 3.28
N GLU A 63 -12.56 11.07 3.21
CA GLU A 63 -13.06 10.08 4.16
C GLU A 63 -12.31 8.75 3.95
N THR A 64 -11.85 8.13 5.04
CA THR A 64 -11.22 6.79 5.03
C THR A 64 -12.09 5.78 4.29
N THR A 65 -13.40 5.82 4.56
CA THR A 65 -14.40 4.92 3.98
C THR A 65 -14.52 5.06 2.45
N ASN A 66 -14.26 6.24 1.89
CA ASN A 66 -14.29 6.44 0.44
C ASN A 66 -13.16 5.65 -0.22
N LEU A 67 -11.93 5.75 0.29
CA LEU A 67 -10.80 4.99 -0.25
C LEU A 67 -11.01 3.49 -0.07
N GLN A 68 -11.46 3.04 1.11
CA GLN A 68 -11.77 1.64 1.35
C GLN A 68 -12.84 1.09 0.38
N SER A 69 -13.86 1.90 0.07
CA SER A 69 -14.90 1.54 -0.89
C SER A 69 -14.35 1.41 -2.31
N VAL A 70 -13.41 2.28 -2.71
CA VAL A 70 -12.70 2.16 -3.99
C VAL A 70 -11.92 0.84 -4.04
N LEU A 71 -11.17 0.49 -3.00
CA LEU A 71 -10.44 -0.78 -2.97
C LEU A 71 -11.38 -1.99 -3.08
N LYS A 72 -12.48 -1.99 -2.33
CA LYS A 72 -13.47 -3.08 -2.37
C LYS A 72 -14.14 -3.20 -3.74
N LYS A 73 -14.43 -2.08 -4.40
CA LYS A 73 -15.04 -2.04 -5.74
C LYS A 73 -14.09 -2.51 -6.84
N GLU A 74 -12.85 -2.02 -6.83
CA GLU A 74 -11.89 -2.23 -7.93
C GLU A 74 -11.16 -3.58 -7.81
N PHE A 75 -10.93 -4.05 -6.58
CA PHE A 75 -10.18 -5.29 -6.32
C PHE A 75 -11.04 -6.41 -5.72
N GLY A 76 -12.29 -6.15 -5.33
CA GLY A 76 -13.18 -7.13 -4.70
C GLY A 76 -12.94 -7.36 -3.20
N TYR A 77 -11.88 -6.78 -2.65
CA TYR A 77 -11.43 -7.01 -1.27
C TYR A 77 -11.11 -5.70 -0.55
N ASN A 78 -11.17 -5.74 0.78
CA ASN A 78 -10.78 -4.60 1.59
C ASN A 78 -9.25 -4.35 1.49
N GLY A 79 -8.81 -3.21 1.99
CA GLY A 79 -7.39 -2.92 2.16
C GLY A 79 -7.13 -2.24 3.50
N SER A 80 -5.85 -2.18 3.88
CA SER A 80 -5.40 -1.55 5.13
C SER A 80 -4.76 -0.20 4.85
N LEU A 81 -5.12 0.81 5.63
CA LEU A 81 -4.65 2.19 5.43
C LEU A 81 -3.80 2.65 6.60
N LYS A 82 -2.57 3.07 6.31
CA LYS A 82 -1.68 3.65 7.30
C LYS A 82 -1.63 5.16 7.15
N CYS A 83 -1.90 5.85 8.24
CA CYS A 83 -1.84 7.29 8.35
C CYS A 83 -0.82 7.72 9.40
N THR A 84 -0.14 8.84 9.13
CA THR A 84 0.79 9.50 10.06
C THR A 84 0.29 10.87 10.48
N GLU A 85 0.70 11.31 11.67
CA GLU A 85 0.44 12.67 12.15
C GLU A 85 1.34 13.69 11.46
N ILE A 86 0.81 14.90 11.31
CA ILE A 86 1.59 16.04 10.84
C ILE A 86 2.00 16.85 12.05
N ARG A 87 3.31 17.02 12.29
CA ARG A 87 3.86 17.71 13.48
C ARG A 87 3.20 19.07 13.79
N LYS A 88 2.82 19.83 12.75
CA LYS A 88 2.21 21.17 12.89
C LYS A 88 0.67 21.16 12.89
N LYS A 89 0.04 19.99 12.69
CA LYS A 89 -1.42 19.82 12.58
C LYS A 89 -1.82 18.50 13.26
N PRO A 90 -1.90 18.44 14.60
CA PRO A 90 -2.11 17.20 15.35
C PRO A 90 -3.44 16.48 15.02
N ASN A 91 -4.43 17.23 14.52
CA ASN A 91 -5.73 16.69 14.10
C ASN A 91 -5.79 16.32 12.61
N VAL A 92 -4.70 16.48 11.86
CA VAL A 92 -4.64 16.13 10.44
C VAL A 92 -3.75 14.91 10.27
N ARG A 93 -4.34 13.87 9.69
CA ARG A 93 -3.68 12.63 9.34
C ARG A 93 -3.28 12.67 7.87
N ARG A 94 -2.08 12.21 7.56
CA ARG A 94 -1.56 12.06 6.19
C ARG A 94 -1.54 10.59 5.82
N LEU A 95 -2.13 10.21 4.68
CA LEU A 95 -2.01 8.87 4.13
C LEU A 95 -0.54 8.58 3.81
N GLU A 96 -0.01 7.50 4.37
CA GLU A 96 1.39 7.08 4.21
C GLU A 96 1.50 5.77 3.42
N GLU A 97 0.64 4.78 3.72
CA GLU A 97 0.64 3.50 3.02
C GLU A 97 -0.79 3.03 2.73
N VAL A 98 -0.98 2.43 1.56
CA VAL A 98 -2.14 1.60 1.23
C VAL A 98 -1.64 0.17 1.07
N ARG A 99 -2.24 -0.77 1.79
CA ARG A 99 -1.87 -2.19 1.74
C ARG A 99 -2.98 -3.00 1.11
N ILE A 100 -2.63 -3.79 0.11
CA ILE A 100 -3.47 -4.78 -0.56
C ILE A 100 -2.94 -6.16 -0.18
N CYS A 101 -3.83 -7.08 0.16
CA CYS A 101 -3.44 -8.40 0.63
C CYS A 101 -3.65 -9.46 -0.45
N LEU A 102 -2.73 -10.41 -0.48
CA LEU A 102 -2.79 -11.60 -1.33
C LEU A 102 -2.79 -12.84 -0.44
N ASN A 103 -3.48 -13.89 -0.88
CA ASN A 103 -3.32 -15.21 -0.29
C ASN A 103 -2.08 -15.93 -0.87
N VAL A 104 -1.77 -17.12 -0.36
CA VAL A 104 -0.63 -17.94 -0.79
C VAL A 104 -0.72 -18.42 -2.25
N SER A 105 -1.88 -18.28 -2.89
CA SER A 105 -2.07 -18.55 -4.32
C SER A 105 -1.95 -17.28 -5.17
N HIS A 106 -1.47 -16.17 -4.59
CA HIS A 106 -1.32 -14.86 -5.22
C HIS A 106 -2.63 -14.22 -5.71
N ASN A 107 -3.77 -14.65 -5.17
CA ASN A 107 -5.06 -14.02 -5.42
C ASN A 107 -5.33 -12.94 -4.37
N TYR A 108 -6.02 -11.87 -4.77
CA TYR A 108 -6.48 -10.85 -3.82
C TYR A 108 -7.35 -11.47 -2.73
N THR A 109 -7.23 -10.93 -1.52
CA THR A 109 -8.00 -11.35 -0.35
C THR A 109 -8.20 -10.16 0.58
N ASP A 110 -9.18 -10.24 1.49
CA ASP A 110 -9.36 -9.22 2.53
C ASP A 110 -8.11 -9.20 3.44
N CYS A 111 -7.61 -8.00 3.71
CA CYS A 111 -6.59 -7.73 4.70
C CYS A 111 -7.14 -7.94 6.13
N PRO A 112 -6.33 -8.55 7.03
CA PRO A 112 -6.77 -8.91 8.37
C PRO A 112 -6.92 -7.70 9.32
N THR A 113 -6.26 -6.58 9.03
CA THR A 113 -6.30 -5.38 9.89
C THR A 113 -6.63 -4.13 9.06
N PRO A 114 -7.61 -3.29 9.48
CA PRO A 114 -8.08 -2.15 8.70
C PRO A 114 -7.09 -0.97 8.63
N GLY A 115 -6.07 -0.95 9.49
CA GLY A 115 -5.07 0.12 9.58
C GLY A 115 -5.40 1.15 10.65
N ASN A 116 -4.78 2.33 10.61
CA ASN A 116 -4.91 3.38 11.64
C ASN A 116 -5.41 4.74 11.09
N CYS A 117 -5.83 4.80 9.83
CA CYS A 117 -6.58 5.93 9.31
C CYS A 117 -8.00 5.88 9.88
N LEU A 118 -8.36 6.80 10.78
CA LEU A 118 -9.66 6.81 11.44
C LEU A 118 -10.74 7.38 10.51
N ASN A 119 -10.99 8.69 10.55
CA ASN A 119 -12.10 9.32 9.85
C ASN A 119 -11.67 9.92 8.51
N LYS A 120 -10.68 10.81 8.57
CA LYS A 120 -10.22 11.61 7.43
C LYS A 120 -8.72 11.61 7.32
N PHE A 121 -8.24 11.73 6.09
CA PHE A 121 -6.83 11.92 5.79
C PHE A 121 -6.64 12.95 4.68
N ILE A 122 -5.49 13.62 4.67
CA ILE A 122 -4.96 14.26 3.47
C ILE A 122 -4.09 13.27 2.70
N PHE A 123 -4.06 13.41 1.39
CA PHE A 123 -3.21 12.63 0.50
C PHE A 123 -2.34 13.60 -0.28
N PRO A 124 -1.24 14.12 0.31
CA PRO A 124 -0.32 15.00 -0.41
C PRO A 124 0.46 14.24 -1.49
#